data_AF-A0A9E3LSL9-F1
#
_entry.id   AF-A0A9E3LSL9-F1
#
_cell.length_a   1.000
_cell.length_b   1.000
_cell.length_c   1.000
_cell.angle_alpha   90.00
_cell.angle_beta   90.00
_cell.angle_gamma   90.00
#
_symmetry.space_group_name_H-M   'P 1'
#
loop_
_entity.id
_entity.type
_entity.pdbx_description
1 polymer ?
#
loop_
_entity_poly.entity_id
_entity_poly.type
_entity_poly.pdbx_seq_one_letter_code
_entity_poly.pdbx_strand_id
1 'polypeptide(L)'
;MNTKTTQNITDIIDLHLAEKTVQKDSKQTNLDSQSIALFEQKFIQLWQELTDSFEKLLQELEKKRQDVDTDLKKQVEVTLQLCRTDTGIPSPSQIKRRVEIESSYEIVYEQYLNEVRAHFLQNLLSLDHGLGRSLERVKSQIAQILITKTNLGKFTASKSSEFIQVLATEIPDQLIPTIPSQLKIAFQMLAECKLSYREFILYRIRPHVDGLTPKQPETPQLTNSPSTEQVFLNLKIAHAQSLRKCETALKQLLSEPSQVAFAIAEEFVDRTIRTADVENEWQILLQKLQPAWDDFFGKPAQIQREWINSTQQTTDTNIIVSEVDTIFTLMDF
;
A
#
# COMPACT_ATOMS: atom_id res chain seq x y z
N MET A 1 41.42 -79.60 -2.88
CA MET A 1 40.40 -79.48 -3.95
C MET A 1 39.06 -79.54 -3.24
N ASN A 2 38.31 -78.47 -2.91
CA ASN A 2 37.92 -77.20 -3.54
C ASN A 2 37.06 -77.36 -4.80
N THR A 3 35.75 -77.07 -4.65
CA THR A 3 34.77 -76.38 -5.52
C THR A 3 33.35 -76.82 -5.12
N LYS A 4 32.29 -76.01 -5.11
CA LYS A 4 32.08 -74.56 -5.05
C LYS A 4 30.56 -74.40 -4.85
N THR A 5 30.16 -73.72 -3.77
CA THR A 5 28.78 -73.29 -3.50
C THR A 5 28.40 -72.20 -4.52
N THR A 6 27.30 -72.38 -5.25
CA THR A 6 26.71 -71.34 -6.10
C THR A 6 25.37 -70.94 -5.48
N GLN A 7 25.44 -69.95 -4.58
CA GLN A 7 24.26 -69.24 -4.08
C GLN A 7 23.75 -68.35 -5.22
N ASN A 8 22.44 -68.45 -5.50
CA ASN A 8 21.76 -67.77 -6.59
C ASN A 8 21.90 -66.24 -6.44
N ILE A 9 22.55 -65.59 -7.42
CA ILE A 9 22.88 -64.16 -7.41
C ILE A 9 21.62 -63.28 -7.57
N THR A 10 20.53 -63.84 -8.09
CA THR A 10 19.28 -63.13 -8.38
C THR A 10 18.49 -62.79 -7.11
N ASP A 11 18.45 -63.69 -6.11
CA ASP A 11 17.69 -63.48 -4.87
C ASP A 11 18.35 -62.43 -3.94
N ILE A 12 19.65 -62.19 -4.10
CA ILE A 12 20.40 -61.18 -3.33
C ILE A 12 20.19 -59.77 -3.90
N ILE A 13 19.96 -59.65 -5.21
CA ILE A 13 19.78 -58.35 -5.88
C ILE A 13 18.39 -57.77 -5.57
N ASP A 14 17.35 -58.59 -5.51
CA ASP A 14 15.99 -58.14 -5.21
C ASP A 14 15.83 -57.72 -3.73
N LEU A 15 16.52 -58.39 -2.80
CA LEU A 15 16.53 -57.98 -1.38
C LEU A 15 17.27 -56.65 -1.17
N HIS A 16 18.41 -56.44 -1.86
CA HIS A 16 19.18 -55.20 -1.78
C HIS A 16 18.49 -53.99 -2.43
N LEU A 17 17.68 -54.21 -3.47
CA LEU A 17 16.87 -53.15 -4.09
C LEU A 17 15.67 -52.78 -3.22
N ALA A 18 15.00 -53.75 -2.60
CA ALA A 18 13.92 -53.49 -1.65
C ALA A 18 14.43 -52.75 -0.39
N GLU A 19 15.55 -53.16 0.19
CA GLU A 19 16.16 -52.50 1.36
C GLU A 19 16.65 -51.08 1.03
N LYS A 20 17.21 -50.84 -0.17
CA LYS A 20 17.60 -49.49 -0.62
C LYS A 20 16.39 -48.59 -0.83
N THR A 21 15.28 -49.11 -1.36
CA THR A 21 14.07 -48.32 -1.61
C THR A 21 13.38 -47.95 -0.30
N VAL A 22 13.26 -48.91 0.62
CA VAL A 22 12.72 -48.68 1.99
C VAL A 22 13.61 -47.76 2.81
N GLN A 23 14.95 -47.86 2.71
CA GLN A 23 15.86 -46.92 3.38
C GLN A 23 15.86 -45.53 2.74
N LYS A 24 15.60 -45.41 1.44
CA LYS A 24 15.52 -44.12 0.75
C LYS A 24 14.21 -43.41 1.09
N ASP A 25 13.09 -44.12 1.10
CA ASP A 25 11.79 -43.58 1.52
C ASP A 25 11.77 -43.26 3.03
N SER A 26 12.37 -44.11 3.87
CA SER A 26 12.51 -43.85 5.31
C SER A 26 13.45 -42.68 5.61
N LYS A 27 14.55 -42.51 4.88
CA LYS A 27 15.44 -41.35 5.05
C LYS A 27 14.82 -40.07 4.53
N GLN A 28 14.08 -40.13 3.42
CA GLN A 28 13.38 -38.98 2.83
C GLN A 28 12.25 -38.50 3.74
N THR A 29 11.38 -39.41 4.21
CA THR A 29 10.32 -39.07 5.18
C THR A 29 10.86 -38.56 6.52
N ASN A 30 12.02 -39.04 6.98
CA ASN A 30 12.65 -38.56 8.21
C ASN A 30 13.35 -37.20 8.02
N LEU A 31 13.96 -36.95 6.84
CA LEU A 31 14.47 -35.62 6.46
C LEU A 31 13.33 -34.60 6.35
N ASP A 32 12.24 -35.00 5.71
CA ASP A 32 11.05 -34.16 5.52
C ASP A 32 10.43 -33.83 6.90
N SER A 33 10.30 -34.82 7.79
CA SER A 33 9.79 -34.61 9.16
C SER A 33 10.69 -33.71 10.01
N GLN A 34 12.02 -33.88 9.94
CA GLN A 34 12.96 -33.00 10.66
C GLN A 34 12.97 -31.58 10.09
N SER A 35 12.85 -31.42 8.77
CA SER A 35 12.78 -30.11 8.11
C SER A 35 11.51 -29.35 8.47
N ILE A 36 10.37 -30.06 8.58
CA ILE A 36 9.08 -29.50 9.00
C ILE A 36 9.16 -29.05 10.47
N ALA A 37 9.65 -29.91 11.37
CA ALA A 37 9.80 -29.57 12.79
C ALA A 37 10.74 -28.37 13.01
N LEU A 38 11.85 -28.30 12.26
CA LEU A 38 12.77 -27.16 12.31
C LEU A 38 12.11 -25.87 11.79
N PHE A 39 11.32 -25.97 10.71
CA PHE A 39 10.55 -24.85 10.19
C PHE A 39 9.56 -24.34 11.22
N GLU A 40 8.76 -25.22 11.84
CA GLU A 40 7.76 -24.86 12.85
C GLU A 40 8.41 -24.15 14.04
N GLN A 41 9.53 -24.67 14.55
CA GLN A 41 10.25 -24.02 15.66
C GLN A 41 10.73 -22.61 15.28
N LYS A 42 11.31 -22.44 14.09
CA LYS A 42 11.75 -21.11 13.63
C LYS A 42 10.59 -20.18 13.31
N PHE A 43 9.48 -20.72 12.82
CA PHE A 43 8.27 -19.96 12.54
C PHE A 43 7.70 -19.38 13.84
N ILE A 44 7.59 -20.16 14.91
CA ILE A 44 7.14 -19.67 16.23
C ILE A 44 8.00 -18.49 16.70
N GLN A 45 9.32 -18.60 16.59
CA GLN A 45 10.22 -17.51 16.96
C GLN A 45 10.02 -16.27 16.08
N LEU A 46 9.97 -16.46 14.75
CA LEU A 46 9.73 -15.37 13.80
C LEU A 46 8.40 -14.68 14.06
N TRP A 47 7.35 -15.46 14.35
CA TRP A 47 6.01 -14.98 14.62
C TRP A 47 5.98 -14.08 15.86
N GLN A 48 6.62 -14.53 16.95
CA GLN A 48 6.75 -13.73 18.16
C GLN A 48 7.53 -12.45 17.90
N GLU A 49 8.68 -12.53 17.23
CA GLU A 49 9.49 -11.34 16.91
C GLU A 49 8.76 -10.34 16.00
N LEU A 50 7.98 -10.84 15.04
CA LEU A 50 7.18 -10.03 14.12
C LEU A 50 6.07 -9.31 14.88
N THR A 51 5.33 -10.05 15.70
CA THR A 51 4.26 -9.52 16.56
C THR A 51 4.79 -8.43 17.47
N ASP A 52 5.84 -8.72 18.24
CA ASP A 52 6.47 -7.77 19.17
C ASP A 52 6.96 -6.50 18.45
N SER A 53 7.50 -6.65 17.24
CA SER A 53 8.00 -5.51 16.44
C SER A 53 6.86 -4.61 15.97
N PHE A 54 5.75 -5.18 15.53
CA PHE A 54 4.58 -4.40 15.11
C PHE A 54 3.87 -3.73 16.29
N GLU A 55 3.71 -4.44 17.41
CA GLU A 55 3.14 -3.86 18.62
C GLU A 55 3.99 -2.70 19.14
N LYS A 56 5.31 -2.82 19.10
CA LYS A 56 6.21 -1.72 19.44
C LYS A 56 6.07 -0.53 18.48
N LEU A 57 5.96 -0.77 17.17
CA LEU A 57 5.70 0.28 16.19
C LEU A 57 4.40 1.02 16.51
N LEU A 58 3.31 0.29 16.80
CA LEU A 58 2.03 0.90 17.15
C LEU A 58 2.14 1.76 18.41
N GLN A 59 2.81 1.27 19.45
CA GLN A 59 3.04 2.07 20.68
C GLN A 59 3.84 3.35 20.41
N GLU A 60 4.81 3.31 19.49
CA GLU A 60 5.58 4.50 19.10
C GLU A 60 4.75 5.49 18.29
N LEU A 61 3.91 5.01 17.38
CA LEU A 61 2.99 5.83 16.59
C LEU A 61 1.88 6.42 17.45
N GLU A 62 1.33 5.65 18.40
CA GLU A 62 0.29 6.08 19.33
C GLU A 62 0.76 7.27 20.18
N LYS A 63 1.99 7.20 20.72
CA LYS A 63 2.59 8.30 21.49
C LYS A 63 2.69 9.61 20.70
N LYS A 64 2.86 9.51 19.39
CA LYS A 64 3.01 10.64 18.46
C LYS A 64 1.71 10.99 17.76
N ARG A 65 0.61 10.30 18.06
CA ARG A 65 -0.67 10.41 17.34
C ARG A 65 -1.22 11.83 17.31
N GLN A 66 -1.00 12.59 18.39
CA GLN A 66 -1.45 13.98 18.50
C GLN A 66 -0.37 15.00 18.14
N ASP A 67 0.83 14.55 17.79
CA ASP A 67 1.92 15.43 17.42
C ASP A 67 1.66 16.06 16.06
N VAL A 68 2.13 17.30 15.92
CA VAL A 68 2.16 18.00 14.64
C VAL A 68 3.01 17.22 13.64
N ASP A 69 2.41 16.90 12.50
CA ASP A 69 3.15 16.31 11.40
C ASP A 69 4.08 17.36 10.77
N THR A 70 5.38 17.08 10.86
CA THR A 70 6.44 18.00 10.43
C THR A 70 6.50 18.17 8.92
N ASP A 71 6.17 17.12 8.17
CA ASP A 71 6.18 17.12 6.70
C ASP A 71 5.06 18.00 6.13
N LEU A 72 3.85 17.88 6.69
CA LEU A 72 2.72 18.73 6.37
C LEU A 72 2.96 20.16 6.84
N LYS A 73 3.44 20.37 8.07
CA LYS A 73 3.72 21.72 8.59
C LYS A 73 4.65 22.50 7.67
N LYS A 74 5.78 21.89 7.29
CA LYS A 74 6.74 22.51 6.36
C LYS A 74 6.09 22.84 5.03
N GLN A 75 5.27 21.94 4.50
CA GLN A 75 4.57 22.16 3.23
C GLN A 75 3.53 23.28 3.34
N VAL A 76 2.79 23.36 4.45
CA VAL A 76 1.83 24.45 4.72
C VAL A 76 2.55 25.80 4.76
N GLU A 77 3.68 25.90 5.45
CA GLU A 77 4.46 27.15 5.52
C GLU A 77 4.93 27.61 4.12
N VAL A 78 5.46 26.70 3.31
CA VAL A 78 5.87 26.98 1.93
C VAL A 78 4.68 27.40 1.07
N THR A 79 3.57 26.67 1.17
CA THR A 79 2.36 26.93 0.38
C THR A 79 1.73 28.28 0.71
N LEU A 80 1.62 28.60 2.01
CA LEU A 80 1.09 29.90 2.44
C LEU A 80 2.00 31.05 2.00
N GLN A 81 3.32 30.85 2.01
CA GLN A 81 4.24 31.84 1.49
C GLN A 81 4.07 32.04 -0.01
N LEU A 82 3.88 30.95 -0.78
CA LEU A 82 3.57 31.03 -2.20
C LEU A 82 2.29 31.83 -2.44
N CYS A 83 1.21 31.56 -1.71
CA CYS A 83 -0.04 32.33 -1.83
C CYS A 83 0.15 33.82 -1.46
N ARG A 84 1.09 34.17 -0.58
CA ARG A 84 1.37 35.59 -0.25
C ARG A 84 2.07 36.32 -1.39
N THR A 85 2.97 35.65 -2.10
CA THR A 85 3.81 36.26 -3.14
C THR A 85 3.19 36.16 -4.53
N ASP A 86 2.50 35.06 -4.81
CA ASP A 86 1.86 34.76 -6.08
C ASP A 86 0.34 34.74 -5.92
N THR A 87 -0.23 35.94 -5.84
CA THR A 87 -1.64 36.16 -5.49
C THR A 87 -2.61 35.92 -6.64
N GLY A 88 -2.13 35.87 -7.89
CA GLY A 88 -2.97 35.88 -9.09
C GLY A 88 -3.79 37.17 -9.30
N ILE A 89 -3.61 38.19 -8.45
CA ILE A 89 -4.34 39.46 -8.56
C ILE A 89 -3.79 40.27 -9.74
N PRO A 90 -4.65 40.71 -10.69
CA PRO A 90 -4.23 41.51 -11.83
C PRO A 90 -3.73 42.90 -11.40
N SER A 91 -2.88 43.52 -12.21
CA SER A 91 -2.49 44.92 -12.03
C SER A 91 -3.67 45.87 -12.30
N PRO A 92 -3.64 47.10 -11.76
CA PRO A 92 -4.63 48.12 -12.11
C PRO A 92 -4.75 48.38 -13.62
N SER A 93 -3.64 48.31 -14.36
CA SER A 93 -3.66 48.48 -15.82
C SER A 93 -4.38 47.32 -16.54
N GLN A 94 -4.21 46.08 -16.08
CA GLN A 94 -4.94 44.93 -16.61
C GLN A 94 -6.44 45.04 -16.32
N ILE A 95 -6.81 45.45 -15.11
CA ILE A 95 -8.20 45.68 -14.72
C ILE A 95 -8.84 46.74 -15.62
N LYS A 96 -8.20 47.91 -15.75
CA LYS A 96 -8.72 49.01 -16.58
C LYS A 96 -8.96 48.54 -18.02
N ARG A 97 -7.98 47.85 -18.62
CA ARG A 97 -8.10 47.32 -19.98
C ARG A 97 -9.26 46.35 -20.13
N ARG A 98 -9.52 45.48 -19.14
CA ARG A 98 -10.64 44.53 -19.18
C ARG A 98 -11.99 45.24 -19.04
N VAL A 99 -12.06 46.28 -18.22
CA VAL A 99 -13.27 47.13 -18.08
C VAL A 99 -13.58 47.87 -19.37
N GLU A 100 -12.56 48.35 -20.09
CA GLU A 100 -12.75 48.97 -21.42
C GLU A 100 -13.37 48.01 -22.44
N ILE A 101 -13.15 46.70 -22.30
CA ILE A 101 -13.70 45.66 -23.18
C ILE A 101 -15.12 45.27 -22.73
N GLU A 102 -15.29 44.94 -21.45
CA GLU A 102 -16.53 44.42 -20.87
C GLU A 102 -17.56 45.52 -20.55
N SER A 103 -17.13 46.78 -20.55
CA SER A 103 -17.94 47.96 -20.20
C SER A 103 -18.62 47.92 -18.83
N SER A 104 -18.18 47.04 -17.92
CA SER A 104 -18.74 46.88 -16.58
C SER A 104 -17.69 46.48 -15.54
N TYR A 105 -17.58 47.28 -14.48
CA TYR A 105 -16.74 46.95 -13.32
C TYR A 105 -17.26 45.75 -12.54
N GLU A 106 -18.57 45.55 -12.48
CA GLU A 106 -19.18 44.43 -11.76
C GLU A 106 -18.81 43.10 -12.43
N ILE A 107 -19.01 42.99 -13.75
CA ILE A 107 -18.65 41.80 -14.52
C ILE A 107 -17.16 41.48 -14.38
N VAL A 108 -16.30 42.50 -14.54
CA VAL A 108 -14.84 42.33 -14.43
C VAL A 108 -14.42 41.90 -13.03
N TYR A 109 -15.01 42.49 -12.00
CA TYR A 109 -14.71 42.12 -10.62
C TYR A 109 -15.13 40.68 -10.32
N GLU A 110 -16.32 40.25 -10.73
CA GLU A 110 -16.78 38.87 -10.54
C GLU A 110 -15.90 37.84 -11.27
N GLN A 111 -15.47 38.16 -12.49
CA GLN A 111 -14.53 37.32 -13.23
C GLN A 111 -13.18 37.21 -12.51
N TYR A 112 -12.60 38.33 -12.05
CA TYR A 112 -11.33 38.31 -11.33
C TYR A 112 -11.42 37.63 -9.96
N LEU A 113 -12.55 37.73 -9.24
CA LEU A 113 -12.76 36.95 -8.02
C LEU A 113 -12.62 35.45 -8.31
N ASN A 114 -13.25 34.96 -9.38
CA ASN A 114 -13.15 33.57 -9.79
C ASN A 114 -11.73 33.16 -10.19
N GLU A 115 -11.04 33.99 -10.98
CA GLU A 115 -9.67 33.73 -11.42
C GLU A 115 -8.68 33.71 -10.26
N VAL A 116 -8.75 34.70 -9.36
CA VAL A 116 -7.93 34.77 -8.15
C VAL A 116 -8.21 33.57 -7.24
N ARG A 117 -9.48 33.17 -7.07
CA ARG A 117 -9.85 31.97 -6.32
C ARG A 117 -9.25 30.70 -6.93
N ALA A 118 -9.35 30.55 -8.25
CA ALA A 118 -8.78 29.39 -8.94
C ALA A 118 -7.26 29.34 -8.77
N HIS A 119 -6.57 30.46 -8.93
CA HIS A 119 -5.13 30.58 -8.72
C HIS A 119 -4.73 30.25 -7.28
N PHE A 120 -5.45 30.80 -6.31
CA PHE A 120 -5.23 30.53 -4.88
C PHE A 120 -5.35 29.04 -4.56
N LEU A 121 -6.39 28.38 -5.06
CA LEU A 121 -6.62 26.94 -4.83
C LEU A 121 -5.60 26.06 -5.57
N GLN A 122 -5.13 26.50 -6.73
CA GLN A 122 -4.06 25.81 -7.47
C GLN A 122 -2.78 25.75 -6.64
N ASN A 123 -2.42 26.85 -5.96
CA ASN A 123 -1.25 26.88 -5.08
C ASN A 123 -1.37 25.85 -3.93
N LEU A 124 -2.58 25.63 -3.42
CA LEU A 124 -2.84 24.66 -2.35
C LEU A 124 -2.67 23.20 -2.75
N LEU A 125 -2.67 22.88 -4.06
CA LEU A 125 -2.44 21.49 -4.51
C LEU A 125 -1.07 20.97 -4.07
N SER A 126 -0.09 21.86 -3.89
CA SER A 126 1.25 21.46 -3.42
C SER A 126 1.25 20.84 -2.01
N LEU A 127 0.16 20.98 -1.24
CA LEU A 127 -0.03 20.30 0.05
C LEU A 127 -0.01 18.77 -0.09
N ASP A 128 -0.35 18.23 -1.27
CA ASP A 128 -0.24 16.80 -1.59
C ASP A 128 1.15 16.23 -1.25
N HIS A 129 2.21 16.99 -1.52
CA HIS A 129 3.56 16.53 -1.24
C HIS A 129 3.85 16.37 0.26
N GLY A 130 3.28 17.23 1.10
CA GLY A 130 3.42 17.13 2.56
C GLY A 130 2.69 15.91 3.08
N LEU A 131 1.41 15.78 2.71
CA LEU A 131 0.55 14.65 3.08
C LEU A 131 1.12 13.29 2.63
N GLY A 132 1.60 13.21 1.39
CA GLY A 132 2.21 12.01 0.85
C GLY A 132 3.43 11.56 1.65
N ARG A 133 4.35 12.48 1.96
CA ARG A 133 5.56 12.16 2.75
C ARG A 133 5.23 11.59 4.14
N SER A 134 4.21 12.13 4.82
CA SER A 134 3.80 11.66 6.15
C SER A 134 3.39 10.19 6.13
N LEU A 135 2.59 9.79 5.13
CA LEU A 135 2.11 8.41 5.00
C LEU A 135 3.23 7.46 4.53
N GLU A 136 4.02 7.88 3.54
CA GLU A 136 5.12 7.09 2.99
C GLU A 136 6.18 6.75 4.06
N ARG A 137 6.36 7.64 5.04
CA ARG A 137 7.23 7.38 6.20
C ARG A 137 6.74 6.19 7.05
N VAL A 138 5.43 6.04 7.25
CA VAL A 138 4.88 4.90 8.01
C VAL A 138 4.90 3.62 7.20
N LYS A 139 4.55 3.67 5.91
CA LYS A 139 4.71 2.51 5.00
C LYS A 139 6.15 2.01 4.99
N SER A 140 7.11 2.92 4.97
CA SER A 140 8.54 2.57 5.01
C SER A 140 8.94 1.89 6.33
N GLN A 141 8.38 2.31 7.47
CA GLN A 141 8.64 1.65 8.76
C GLN A 141 8.07 0.22 8.79
N ILE A 142 6.84 0.04 8.30
CA ILE A 142 6.21 -1.29 8.15
C ILE A 142 7.06 -2.17 7.23
N ALA A 143 7.45 -1.67 6.06
CA ALA A 143 8.31 -2.39 5.13
C ALA A 143 9.64 -2.79 5.76
N GLN A 144 10.25 -1.90 6.54
CA GLN A 144 11.52 -2.18 7.22
C GLN A 144 11.39 -3.30 8.26
N ILE A 145 10.29 -3.34 9.02
CA ILE A 145 10.00 -4.46 9.94
C ILE A 145 9.90 -5.76 9.16
N LEU A 146 9.09 -5.79 8.11
CA LEU A 146 8.92 -6.97 7.27
C LEU A 146 10.27 -7.44 6.70
N ILE A 147 11.03 -6.56 6.06
CA ILE A 147 12.35 -6.87 5.47
C ILE A 147 13.30 -7.47 6.51
N THR A 148 13.38 -6.88 7.70
CA THR A 148 14.36 -7.27 8.73
C THR A 148 13.96 -8.50 9.52
N LYS A 149 12.66 -8.72 9.75
CA LYS A 149 12.15 -9.79 10.61
C LYS A 149 11.78 -11.05 9.86
N THR A 150 11.27 -10.93 8.64
CA THR A 150 10.78 -12.08 7.86
C THR A 150 11.77 -12.55 6.78
N ASN A 151 12.90 -11.85 6.61
CA ASN A 151 13.79 -11.96 5.44
C ASN A 151 13.10 -11.81 4.09
N LEU A 152 11.86 -11.29 4.05
CA LEU A 152 11.16 -11.08 2.80
C LEU A 152 11.89 -10.08 1.88
N GLY A 153 12.82 -9.28 2.41
CA GLY A 153 13.71 -8.43 1.61
C GLY A 153 14.65 -9.19 0.66
N LYS A 154 14.72 -10.52 0.73
CA LYS A 154 15.45 -11.33 -0.26
C LYS A 154 14.66 -11.57 -1.56
N PHE A 155 13.33 -11.40 -1.53
CA PHE A 155 12.47 -11.64 -2.71
C PHE A 155 12.50 -10.50 -3.72
N THR A 156 12.91 -9.32 -3.29
CA THR A 156 12.97 -8.16 -4.17
C THR A 156 14.05 -7.20 -3.71
N ALA A 157 14.69 -6.53 -4.67
CA ALA A 157 15.58 -5.41 -4.37
C ALA A 157 14.80 -4.16 -3.94
N SER A 158 13.48 -4.13 -4.13
CA SER A 158 12.61 -3.04 -3.70
C SER A 158 12.65 -2.86 -2.19
N LYS A 159 12.63 -1.61 -1.75
CA LYS A 159 12.64 -1.20 -0.34
C LYS A 159 11.44 -0.29 -0.09
N SER A 160 11.22 0.12 1.17
CA SER A 160 10.21 1.13 1.52
C SER A 160 8.80 0.77 1.02
N SER A 161 8.01 1.72 0.52
CA SER A 161 6.64 1.45 0.09
C SER A 161 6.56 0.62 -1.19
N GLU A 162 7.57 0.69 -2.06
CA GLU A 162 7.64 -0.15 -3.25
C GLU A 162 7.71 -1.65 -2.88
N PHE A 163 8.34 -1.98 -1.75
CA PHE A 163 8.34 -3.34 -1.22
C PHE A 163 6.92 -3.82 -0.85
N ILE A 164 6.11 -2.96 -0.25
CA ILE A 164 4.70 -3.26 0.08
C ILE A 164 3.90 -3.54 -1.20
N GLN A 165 4.10 -2.73 -2.25
CA GLN A 165 3.43 -2.92 -3.54
C GLN A 165 3.77 -4.27 -4.20
N VAL A 166 5.04 -4.68 -4.12
CA VAL A 166 5.48 -5.99 -4.62
C VAL A 166 4.76 -7.10 -3.87
N LEU A 167 4.78 -7.09 -2.53
CA LEU A 167 4.07 -8.10 -1.73
C LEU A 167 2.57 -8.12 -1.99
N ALA A 168 1.95 -6.94 -2.11
CA ALA A 168 0.54 -6.82 -2.47
C ALA A 168 0.21 -7.46 -3.84
N THR A 169 1.18 -7.57 -4.74
CA THR A 169 1.02 -8.20 -6.06
C THR A 169 1.26 -9.71 -5.97
N GLU A 170 2.35 -10.12 -5.32
CA GLU A 170 2.84 -11.50 -5.29
C GLU A 170 2.05 -12.42 -4.35
N ILE A 171 1.45 -11.90 -3.27
CA ILE A 171 0.63 -12.73 -2.38
C ILE A 171 -0.60 -13.24 -3.16
N PRO A 172 -0.91 -14.55 -3.16
CA PRO A 172 -2.10 -15.08 -3.81
C PRO A 172 -3.41 -14.61 -3.16
N ASP A 173 -4.49 -14.55 -3.92
CA ASP A 173 -5.83 -14.19 -3.40
C ASP A 173 -6.35 -15.20 -2.35
N GLN A 174 -5.82 -16.42 -2.36
CA GLN A 174 -6.12 -17.48 -1.41
C GLN A 174 -4.82 -18.18 -0.98
N LEU A 175 -4.48 -18.07 0.30
CA LEU A 175 -3.41 -18.86 0.91
C LEU A 175 -3.95 -20.18 1.47
N ILE A 176 -5.11 -20.11 2.11
CA ILE A 176 -5.90 -21.26 2.57
C ILE A 176 -7.00 -21.53 1.52
N PRO A 177 -7.20 -22.78 1.05
CA PRO A 177 -8.20 -23.08 0.03
C PRO A 177 -9.58 -22.56 0.43
N THR A 178 -10.28 -21.89 -0.50
CA THR A 178 -11.63 -21.36 -0.33
C THR A 178 -11.77 -20.17 0.65
N ILE A 179 -10.68 -19.71 1.27
CA ILE A 179 -10.68 -18.56 2.18
C ILE A 179 -9.90 -17.41 1.53
N PRO A 180 -10.50 -16.21 1.39
CA PRO A 180 -9.80 -15.01 0.92
C PRO A 180 -8.64 -14.65 1.86
N SER A 181 -7.45 -14.40 1.29
CA SER A 181 -6.26 -14.07 2.06
C SER A 181 -6.38 -12.70 2.73
N GLN A 182 -6.36 -12.68 4.07
CA GLN A 182 -6.29 -11.45 4.84
C GLN A 182 -4.96 -10.73 4.63
N LEU A 183 -3.86 -11.47 4.43
CA LEU A 183 -2.57 -10.88 4.08
C LEU A 183 -2.66 -10.12 2.76
N LYS A 184 -3.16 -10.75 1.69
CA LYS A 184 -3.34 -10.10 0.38
C LYS A 184 -4.10 -8.78 0.52
N ILE A 185 -5.25 -8.83 1.19
CA ILE A 185 -6.12 -7.67 1.39
C ILE A 185 -5.38 -6.57 2.15
N ALA A 186 -4.73 -6.90 3.27
CA ALA A 186 -4.01 -5.92 4.08
C ALA A 186 -2.86 -5.24 3.32
N PHE A 187 -2.08 -6.02 2.57
CA PHE A 187 -0.99 -5.49 1.75
C PHE A 187 -1.51 -4.61 0.60
N GLN A 188 -2.60 -5.00 -0.07
CA GLN A 188 -3.24 -4.18 -1.11
C GLN A 188 -3.77 -2.86 -0.53
N MET A 189 -4.50 -2.92 0.59
CA MET A 189 -5.02 -1.72 1.25
C MET A 189 -3.89 -0.76 1.63
N LEU A 190 -2.80 -1.26 2.23
CA LEU A 190 -1.65 -0.43 2.59
C LEU A 190 -0.93 0.14 1.35
N ALA A 191 -0.78 -0.66 0.29
CA ALA A 191 -0.13 -0.23 -0.94
C ALA A 191 -0.91 0.91 -1.62
N GLU A 192 -2.22 0.76 -1.75
CA GLU A 192 -3.13 1.70 -2.42
C GLU A 192 -3.43 2.95 -1.61
N CYS A 193 -3.26 2.89 -0.28
CA CYS A 193 -3.58 3.99 0.61
C CYS A 193 -2.78 5.26 0.25
N LYS A 194 -3.47 6.38 0.10
CA LYS A 194 -2.88 7.70 -0.19
C LYS A 194 -3.58 8.76 0.64
N LEU A 195 -2.81 9.77 1.05
CA LEU A 195 -3.35 10.99 1.62
C LEU A 195 -3.20 12.10 0.59
N SER A 196 -4.33 12.57 0.05
CA SER A 196 -4.35 13.67 -0.93
C SER A 196 -5.04 14.91 -0.38
N TYR A 197 -4.61 16.08 -0.83
CA TYR A 197 -5.24 17.37 -0.62
C TYR A 197 -6.72 17.32 -0.99
N ARG A 198 -7.05 16.69 -2.13
CA ARG A 198 -8.42 16.65 -2.63
C ARG A 198 -9.36 15.91 -1.68
N GLU A 199 -8.93 14.78 -1.15
CA GLU A 199 -9.74 13.96 -0.24
C GLU A 199 -9.70 14.48 1.20
N PHE A 200 -8.56 15.06 1.61
CA PHE A 200 -8.30 15.33 3.03
C PHE A 200 -8.48 16.81 3.44
N ILE A 201 -8.21 17.75 2.53
CA ILE A 201 -8.09 19.19 2.87
C ILE A 201 -9.10 20.04 2.10
N LEU A 202 -9.33 19.76 0.81
CA LEU A 202 -10.07 20.64 -0.10
C LEU A 202 -11.42 21.07 0.45
N TYR A 203 -12.24 20.12 0.90
CA TYR A 203 -13.59 20.40 1.39
C TYR A 203 -13.59 21.26 2.67
N ARG A 204 -12.55 21.13 3.50
CA ARG A 204 -12.38 21.91 4.73
C ARG A 204 -11.89 23.32 4.45
N ILE A 205 -11.09 23.49 3.40
CA ILE A 205 -10.56 24.79 3.00
C ILE A 205 -11.55 25.59 2.16
N ARG A 206 -12.47 24.93 1.45
CA ARG A 206 -13.38 25.59 0.52
C ARG A 206 -14.19 26.75 1.14
N PRO A 207 -14.79 26.62 2.34
CA PRO A 207 -15.53 27.73 2.94
C PRO A 207 -14.64 28.94 3.29
N HIS A 208 -13.34 28.72 3.50
CA HIS A 208 -12.40 29.78 3.85
C HIS A 208 -12.01 30.68 2.66
N VAL A 209 -12.38 30.29 1.44
CA VAL A 209 -12.19 31.07 0.22
C VAL A 209 -13.47 31.69 -0.33
N ASP A 210 -14.57 31.69 0.43
CA ASP A 210 -15.87 32.21 -0.03
C ASP A 210 -15.87 33.72 -0.26
N GLY A 211 -15.00 34.48 0.41
CA GLY A 211 -14.77 35.91 0.11
C GLY A 211 -14.20 36.18 -1.29
N LEU A 212 -13.70 35.15 -1.99
CA LEU A 212 -13.29 35.19 -3.41
C LEU A 212 -14.36 34.61 -4.34
N THR A 213 -15.59 34.40 -3.86
CA THR A 213 -16.70 33.87 -4.66
C THR A 213 -17.73 34.97 -4.89
N PRO A 214 -18.06 35.33 -6.14
CA PRO A 214 -19.04 36.37 -6.44
C PRO A 214 -20.34 36.22 -5.66
N LYS A 215 -20.90 37.36 -5.23
CA LYS A 215 -22.20 37.46 -4.56
C LYS A 215 -22.30 36.74 -3.21
N GLN A 216 -21.19 36.28 -2.64
CA GLN A 216 -21.18 35.76 -1.27
C GLN A 216 -21.20 36.90 -0.25
N PRO A 217 -21.79 36.69 0.95
CA PRO A 217 -21.83 37.70 2.01
C PRO A 217 -20.45 38.20 2.43
N GLU A 218 -19.44 37.34 2.36
CA GLU A 218 -18.07 37.66 2.75
C GLU A 218 -17.29 38.43 1.68
N THR A 219 -17.83 38.54 0.46
CA THR A 219 -17.15 39.20 -0.65
C THR A 219 -17.25 40.72 -0.49
N PRO A 220 -16.12 41.46 -0.54
CA PRO A 220 -16.15 42.91 -0.51
C PRO A 220 -16.99 43.49 -1.65
N GLN A 221 -17.94 44.37 -1.30
CA GLN A 221 -18.86 44.96 -2.27
C GLN A 221 -18.24 46.15 -3.00
N LEU A 222 -18.63 46.34 -4.25
CA LEU A 222 -18.33 47.56 -4.99
C LEU A 222 -19.22 48.71 -4.48
N THR A 223 -18.76 49.95 -4.66
CA THR A 223 -19.59 51.12 -4.38
C THR A 223 -20.52 51.40 -5.57
N ASN A 224 -21.45 52.35 -5.40
CA ASN A 224 -22.33 52.80 -6.48
C ASN A 224 -21.59 53.49 -7.64
N SER A 225 -20.30 53.80 -7.47
CA SER A 225 -19.45 54.39 -8.53
C SER A 225 -18.09 53.69 -8.52
N PRO A 226 -18.03 52.44 -9.03
CA PRO A 226 -16.82 51.62 -8.96
C PRO A 226 -15.65 52.26 -9.72
N SER A 227 -14.44 52.03 -9.23
CA SER A 227 -13.20 52.40 -9.91
C SER A 227 -12.25 51.21 -10.04
N THR A 228 -11.25 51.35 -10.91
CA THR A 228 -10.18 50.36 -11.09
C THR A 228 -9.43 50.12 -9.77
N GLU A 229 -9.15 51.17 -9.02
CA GLU A 229 -8.50 51.12 -7.72
C GLU A 229 -9.36 50.39 -6.69
N GLN A 230 -10.68 50.59 -6.73
CA GLN A 230 -11.60 49.87 -5.85
C GLN A 230 -11.59 48.37 -6.15
N VAL A 231 -11.68 47.96 -7.42
CA VAL A 231 -11.61 46.54 -7.81
C VAL A 231 -10.29 45.93 -7.32
N PHE A 232 -9.16 46.58 -7.58
CA PHE A 232 -7.84 46.11 -7.15
C PHE A 232 -7.74 45.97 -5.63
N LEU A 233 -8.22 46.97 -4.89
CA LEU A 233 -8.21 46.95 -3.42
C LEU A 233 -9.11 45.85 -2.86
N ASN A 234 -10.32 45.69 -3.40
CA ASN A 234 -11.26 44.66 -2.97
C ASN A 234 -10.71 43.25 -3.21
N LEU A 235 -10.08 42.99 -4.36
CA LEU A 235 -9.40 41.72 -4.64
C LEU A 235 -8.29 41.44 -3.62
N LYS A 236 -7.49 42.46 -3.27
CA LYS A 236 -6.45 42.35 -2.23
C LYS A 236 -7.03 42.03 -0.86
N ILE A 237 -8.12 42.69 -0.47
CA ILE A 237 -8.80 42.46 0.81
C ILE A 237 -9.34 41.03 0.86
N ALA A 238 -10.09 40.62 -0.16
CA ALA A 238 -10.67 39.28 -0.26
C ALA A 238 -9.57 38.20 -0.18
N HIS A 239 -8.50 38.35 -0.97
CA HIS A 239 -7.37 37.42 -0.95
C HIS A 239 -6.69 37.35 0.42
N ALA A 240 -6.39 38.49 1.05
CA ALA A 240 -5.73 38.51 2.36
C ALA A 240 -6.60 37.90 3.46
N GLN A 241 -7.92 38.11 3.41
CA GLN A 241 -8.86 37.50 4.35
C GLN A 241 -8.95 35.99 4.14
N SER A 242 -9.09 35.53 2.89
CA SER A 242 -9.11 34.10 2.56
C SER A 242 -7.82 33.42 3.00
N LEU A 243 -6.66 34.02 2.72
CA LEU A 243 -5.37 33.50 3.16
C LEU A 243 -5.30 33.34 4.69
N ARG A 244 -5.72 34.33 5.46
CA ARG A 244 -5.72 34.26 6.94
C ARG A 244 -6.65 33.18 7.48
N LYS A 245 -7.84 33.03 6.88
CA LYS A 245 -8.79 31.97 7.25
C LYS A 245 -8.22 30.59 6.93
N CYS A 246 -7.67 30.41 5.72
CA CYS A 246 -7.01 29.17 5.31
C CYS A 246 -5.81 28.83 6.20
N GLU A 247 -4.96 29.80 6.56
CA GLU A 247 -3.83 29.59 7.46
C GLU A 247 -4.28 29.06 8.83
N THR A 248 -5.32 29.65 9.40
CA THR A 248 -5.89 29.19 10.68
C THR A 248 -6.42 27.76 10.55
N ALA A 249 -7.18 27.47 9.50
CA ALA A 249 -7.74 26.14 9.27
C ALA A 249 -6.66 25.08 9.06
N LEU A 250 -5.67 25.34 8.20
CA LEU A 250 -4.57 24.41 7.96
C LEU A 250 -3.76 24.12 9.23
N LYS A 251 -3.57 25.11 10.11
CA LYS A 251 -2.89 24.92 11.40
C LYS A 251 -3.63 23.95 12.33
N GLN A 252 -4.96 23.93 12.28
CA GLN A 252 -5.77 23.01 13.07
C GLN A 252 -5.67 21.56 12.57
N LEU A 253 -5.33 21.36 11.30
CA LEU A 253 -5.23 20.03 10.68
C LEU A 253 -3.84 19.39 10.83
N LEU A 254 -2.86 20.09 11.44
CA LEU A 254 -1.47 19.67 11.41
C LEU A 254 -1.17 18.34 12.12
N SER A 255 -1.98 17.93 13.10
CA SER A 255 -1.81 16.64 13.77
C SER A 255 -2.58 15.50 13.10
N GLU A 256 -3.56 15.80 12.24
CA GLU A 256 -4.42 14.75 11.67
C GLU A 256 -3.66 13.74 10.79
N PRO A 257 -2.64 14.10 9.99
CA PRO A 257 -1.84 13.10 9.28
C PRO A 257 -1.19 12.08 10.22
N SER A 258 -0.74 12.49 11.40
CA SER A 258 -0.20 11.59 12.43
C SER A 258 -1.28 10.62 12.93
N GLN A 259 -2.51 11.12 13.11
CA GLN A 259 -3.66 10.29 13.50
C GLN A 259 -4.03 9.27 12.43
N VAL A 260 -4.07 9.70 11.17
CA VAL A 260 -4.37 8.82 10.03
C VAL A 260 -3.27 7.78 9.86
N ALA A 261 -2.00 8.18 9.95
CA ALA A 261 -0.89 7.25 9.82
C ALA A 261 -0.87 6.18 10.93
N PHE A 262 -1.22 6.56 12.16
CA PHE A 262 -1.45 5.60 13.25
C PHE A 262 -2.59 4.63 12.91
N ALA A 263 -3.76 5.14 12.52
CA ALA A 263 -4.93 4.31 12.21
C ALA A 263 -4.66 3.32 11.07
N ILE A 264 -3.95 3.75 10.02
CA ILE A 264 -3.58 2.87 8.90
C ILE A 264 -2.61 1.78 9.35
N ALA A 265 -1.62 2.11 10.18
CA ALA A 265 -0.71 1.12 10.73
C ALA A 265 -1.44 0.13 11.64
N GLU A 266 -2.35 0.62 12.48
CA GLU A 266 -3.18 -0.20 13.37
C GLU A 266 -4.05 -1.18 12.57
N GLU A 267 -4.77 -0.71 11.56
CA GLU A 267 -5.58 -1.58 10.70
C GLU A 267 -4.71 -2.63 9.98
N PHE A 268 -3.52 -2.25 9.52
CA PHE A 268 -2.60 -3.21 8.90
C PHE A 268 -2.18 -4.30 9.91
N VAL A 269 -1.82 -3.93 11.14
CA VAL A 269 -1.44 -4.89 12.19
C VAL A 269 -2.63 -5.73 12.61
N ASP A 270 -3.83 -5.16 12.74
CA ASP A 270 -5.04 -5.91 13.06
C ASP A 270 -5.28 -7.03 12.05
N ARG A 271 -5.14 -6.72 10.75
CA ARG A 271 -5.36 -7.69 9.67
C ARG A 271 -4.22 -8.67 9.47
N THR A 272 -2.98 -8.28 9.76
CA THR A 272 -1.79 -9.12 9.51
C THR A 272 -1.28 -9.89 10.72
N ILE A 273 -1.65 -9.49 11.94
CA ILE A 273 -1.13 -10.06 13.19
C ILE A 273 -2.26 -10.56 14.11
N ARG A 274 -3.33 -9.78 14.27
CA ARG A 274 -4.33 -10.03 15.34
C ARG A 274 -5.58 -10.79 14.87
N THR A 275 -5.86 -10.81 13.57
CA THR A 275 -7.04 -11.50 13.01
C THR A 275 -6.88 -13.02 13.10
N ALA A 276 -7.99 -13.73 13.32
CA ALA A 276 -7.99 -15.19 13.34
C ALA A 276 -7.38 -15.77 12.05
N ASP A 277 -6.68 -16.91 12.18
CA ASP A 277 -6.07 -17.66 11.09
C ASP A 277 -4.95 -16.95 10.30
N VAL A 278 -4.62 -15.70 10.62
CA VAL A 278 -3.56 -14.96 9.90
C VAL A 278 -2.17 -15.53 10.17
N GLU A 279 -1.94 -16.11 11.36
CA GLU A 279 -0.72 -16.86 11.66
C GLU A 279 -0.54 -18.03 10.68
N ASN A 280 -1.62 -18.76 10.38
CA ASN A 280 -1.61 -19.85 9.41
C ASN A 280 -1.33 -19.32 7.99
N GLU A 281 -1.89 -18.17 7.61
CA GLU A 281 -1.58 -17.53 6.32
C GLU A 281 -0.09 -17.17 6.22
N TRP A 282 0.50 -16.60 7.27
CA TRP A 282 1.94 -16.31 7.33
C TRP A 282 2.77 -17.58 7.21
N GLN A 283 2.38 -18.64 7.92
CA GLN A 283 3.06 -19.92 7.87
C GLN A 283 3.05 -20.48 6.44
N ILE A 284 1.89 -20.51 5.79
CA ILE A 284 1.73 -20.99 4.40
C ILE A 284 2.53 -20.12 3.42
N LEU A 285 2.45 -18.79 3.56
CA LEU A 285 3.19 -17.87 2.71
C LEU A 285 4.69 -18.13 2.81
N LEU A 286 5.23 -18.20 4.03
CA LEU A 286 6.66 -18.42 4.27
C LEU A 286 7.11 -19.81 3.83
N GLN A 287 6.27 -20.85 3.97
CA GLN A 287 6.55 -22.19 3.43
C GLN A 287 6.61 -22.19 1.90
N LYS A 288 5.66 -21.55 1.21
CA LYS A 288 5.65 -21.45 -0.26
C LYS A 288 6.89 -20.72 -0.80
N LEU A 289 7.50 -19.88 0.02
CA LEU A 289 8.70 -19.11 -0.29
C LEU A 289 10.02 -19.85 0.02
N GLN A 290 9.97 -21.17 0.31
CA GLN A 290 11.11 -22.05 0.61
C GLN A 290 12.34 -22.03 -0.35
N PRO A 291 12.24 -21.72 -1.67
CA PRO A 291 13.42 -21.71 -2.54
C PRO A 291 14.53 -20.72 -2.16
N ALA A 292 14.20 -19.65 -1.42
CA ALA A 292 15.14 -18.57 -1.08
C ALA A 292 15.86 -18.76 0.27
N TRP A 293 15.58 -19.86 1.00
CA TRP A 293 16.08 -20.07 2.36
C TRP A 293 17.26 -21.04 2.46
N ASP A 294 17.86 -21.46 1.34
CA ASP A 294 19.13 -22.22 1.33
C ASP A 294 20.24 -21.51 2.14
N ASP A 295 20.23 -20.17 2.16
CA ASP A 295 21.15 -19.34 2.96
C ASP A 295 20.70 -19.14 4.42
N PHE A 296 19.46 -19.49 4.77
CA PHE A 296 18.92 -19.33 6.13
C PHE A 296 18.93 -20.64 6.95
N PHE A 297 19.03 -21.78 6.27
CA PHE A 297 18.95 -23.11 6.89
C PHE A 297 20.19 -23.98 6.74
N GLY A 298 21.15 -23.64 5.87
CA GLY A 298 22.26 -24.55 5.57
C GLY A 298 21.76 -25.72 4.71
N LYS A 299 22.34 -25.83 3.53
CA LYS A 299 22.01 -26.79 2.45
C LYS A 299 22.02 -28.27 2.88
N PRO A 300 21.33 -29.21 2.16
CA PRO A 300 21.27 -29.18 0.69
C PRO A 300 19.96 -29.50 -0.05
N ALA A 301 19.84 -28.78 -1.17
CA ALA A 301 18.97 -28.96 -2.31
C ALA A 301 19.03 -30.36 -2.94
N GLN A 302 17.89 -31.06 -2.95
CA GLN A 302 17.63 -32.11 -3.94
C GLN A 302 16.12 -32.37 -4.19
N ILE A 303 15.24 -31.90 -3.30
CA ILE A 303 13.79 -32.21 -3.32
C ILE A 303 13.02 -31.30 -4.31
N GLN A 304 13.62 -30.19 -4.74
CA GLN A 304 12.96 -29.14 -5.50
C GLN A 304 12.61 -29.51 -6.95
N ARG A 305 13.24 -30.53 -7.55
CA ARG A 305 12.95 -30.93 -8.94
C ARG A 305 11.82 -31.95 -9.07
N GLU A 306 11.51 -32.69 -8.01
CA GLU A 306 10.52 -33.76 -8.07
C GLU A 306 9.10 -33.22 -7.87
N TRP A 307 8.91 -32.12 -7.12
CA TRP A 307 7.58 -31.59 -6.81
C TRP A 307 7.00 -30.59 -7.82
N ILE A 308 7.83 -29.81 -8.52
CA ILE A 308 7.37 -28.91 -9.59
C ILE A 308 6.71 -29.72 -10.73
N ASN A 309 7.15 -30.95 -10.96
CA ASN A 309 6.56 -31.84 -11.95
C ASN A 309 5.24 -32.48 -11.47
N SER A 310 5.08 -32.70 -10.15
CA SER A 310 3.88 -33.34 -9.58
C SER A 310 2.65 -32.43 -9.51
N THR A 311 2.85 -31.11 -9.38
CA THR A 311 1.74 -30.13 -9.39
C THR A 311 1.30 -29.75 -10.80
N GLN A 312 2.19 -29.86 -11.81
CA GLN A 312 1.80 -29.76 -13.23
C GLN A 312 1.04 -31.01 -13.70
N GLN A 313 1.42 -32.21 -13.25
CA GLN A 313 0.71 -33.45 -13.62
C GLN A 313 -0.73 -33.53 -13.06
N THR A 314 -1.03 -32.86 -11.95
CA THR A 314 -2.40 -32.82 -11.39
C THR A 314 -3.29 -31.76 -12.03
N THR A 315 -2.73 -30.81 -12.77
CA THR A 315 -3.52 -29.87 -13.61
C THR A 315 -3.76 -30.43 -15.02
N ASP A 316 -2.85 -31.25 -15.54
CA ASP A 316 -2.99 -31.87 -16.87
C ASP A 316 -3.83 -33.16 -16.90
N THR A 317 -4.23 -33.72 -15.76
CA THR A 317 -5.11 -34.92 -15.69
C THR A 317 -6.59 -34.61 -15.56
N ASN A 318 -7.00 -33.34 -15.47
CA ASN A 318 -8.42 -32.97 -15.35
C ASN A 318 -9.04 -32.36 -16.63
N ILE A 319 -8.39 -32.58 -17.78
CA ILE A 319 -9.00 -32.42 -19.10
C ILE A 319 -8.96 -33.77 -19.82
N ILE A 320 -9.77 -34.72 -19.35
CA ILE A 320 -10.30 -35.78 -20.23
C ILE A 320 -11.74 -35.37 -20.53
N VAL A 321 -11.90 -34.61 -21.60
CA VAL A 321 -13.11 -34.70 -22.42
C VAL A 321 -13.03 -36.02 -23.17
N SER A 322 -14.18 -36.68 -23.33
CA SER A 322 -14.49 -37.78 -24.27
C SER A 322 -14.50 -39.18 -23.66
N GLU A 323 -15.68 -39.63 -23.22
CA GLU A 323 -16.33 -40.85 -23.74
C GLU A 323 -17.67 -41.10 -23.03
N VAL A 324 -18.74 -40.39 -23.44
CA VAL A 324 -20.13 -40.87 -23.24
C VAL A 324 -21.00 -40.72 -24.51
N ASP A 325 -20.53 -40.04 -25.57
CA ASP A 325 -21.29 -39.93 -26.83
C ASP A 325 -20.61 -40.67 -27.97
N THR A 326 -20.79 -41.99 -28.01
CA THR A 326 -21.08 -42.84 -29.19
C THR A 326 -20.62 -44.28 -28.93
N ILE A 327 -21.58 -45.14 -28.59
CA ILE A 327 -21.81 -46.48 -29.16
C ILE A 327 -23.08 -46.99 -28.45
N PHE A 328 -24.24 -46.61 -28.99
CA PHE A 328 -25.46 -47.42 -29.04
C PHE A 328 -26.49 -46.74 -29.96
N THR A 329 -26.11 -46.53 -31.22
CA THR A 329 -27.06 -46.76 -32.30
C THR A 329 -27.10 -48.26 -32.54
N LEU A 330 -28.18 -48.92 -32.09
CA LEU A 330 -28.80 -50.13 -32.67
C LEU A 330 -29.71 -50.76 -31.61
N MET A 331 -31.02 -50.49 -31.69
CA MET A 331 -32.07 -51.50 -31.85
C MET A 331 -33.46 -50.86 -31.70
N ASP A 332 -34.28 -51.18 -32.69
CA ASP A 332 -35.69 -50.89 -32.90
C ASP A 332 -36.60 -51.15 -31.68
N PHE A 333 -37.48 -50.19 -31.34
CA PHE A 333 -38.95 -50.25 -31.46
C PHE A 333 -39.60 -48.98 -30.87
#